data_AF-A0A975GB86-F1
#
_entry.id   AF-A0A975GB86-F1
#
_cell.length_a   1.000
_cell.length_b   1.000
_cell.length_c   1.000
_cell.angle_alpha   90.00
_cell.angle_beta   90.00
_cell.angle_gamma   90.00
#
_symmetry.space_group_name_H-M   'P 1'
#
loop_
_entity.id
_entity.type
_entity.pdbx_description
1 polymer ?
#
loop_
_entity_poly.entity_id
_entity_poly.type
_entity_poly.pdbx_seq_one_letter_code
_entity_poly.pdbx_strand_id
1 'polypeptide(L)'
;MKKKICFLMIFVLLMTLFPVFGLADTAKSQETQVYLNGIKINTGDVSPFIENGRTMVPVRLFSENLGADVKWDDAVQTVTIKGQDVSVKLTIGKNEAVVNGKNKILDVAPVVLSGRTIVPLRFIVEAFGADVKWDDAAFKAVVTWNIKIKDSTGKDVIIPASGLTRVVVLNCNIAEAMKILQIPDNFIVGVSNTVQKNPYLGLNNKPCVGAWTNPDIEKIAELKPQAVLTYGQYPAEDIRKKIESLGIKVIGIDFYYLNTYNQDLTRTALLFNQGKKAVEFLNYKDGILSNITKNLTDIDANKKTRVVCLWTSYFQKGTYKTFPPNSSYDQVIKFAGGNNIAADLKPSTSTQEVSAEWLIAKNPEVIIFVYSSDILGYTTKDNSAVMKLANDIKKDPVLSKTDAVKNNRIYFTNISNLFRFSEAVYFAKWMYPDRFKDVNPDQVLKEYFEKWLGIPMKGIWAYPIS
;
A
#
# COMPACT_ATOMS: atom_id res chain seq x y z
N MET A 1 91.49 -52.62 37.17
CA MET A 1 91.34 -51.65 36.07
C MET A 1 89.87 -51.53 35.67
N LYS A 2 89.33 -50.30 35.81
CA LYS A 2 88.10 -49.69 35.24
C LYS A 2 86.95 -50.59 34.75
N LYS A 3 85.80 -50.52 35.43
CA LYS A 3 84.46 -50.43 34.79
C LYS A 3 83.55 -49.51 35.62
N LYS A 4 83.31 -48.31 35.08
CA LYS A 4 82.14 -47.45 35.38
C LYS A 4 81.02 -47.89 34.44
N ILE A 5 79.75 -47.72 34.88
CA ILE A 5 78.47 -47.62 34.12
C ILE A 5 77.41 -48.43 34.88
N CYS A 6 76.62 -47.76 35.74
CA CYS A 6 75.33 -48.27 36.19
C CYS A 6 74.41 -47.19 36.83
N PHE A 7 74.56 -45.90 36.50
CA PHE A 7 73.78 -44.83 37.15
C PHE A 7 72.93 -43.98 36.18
N LEU A 8 72.53 -44.55 35.04
CA LEU A 8 71.71 -43.87 34.03
C LEU A 8 70.43 -44.65 33.67
N MET A 9 69.74 -45.21 34.68
CA MET A 9 68.49 -45.96 34.42
C MET A 9 67.39 -45.76 35.47
N ILE A 10 67.50 -44.75 36.34
CA ILE A 10 66.47 -44.43 37.34
C ILE A 10 65.90 -43.01 37.20
N PHE A 11 66.49 -42.16 36.34
CA PHE A 11 65.98 -40.79 36.12
C PHE A 11 64.93 -40.67 34.99
N VAL A 12 64.64 -41.76 34.27
CA VAL A 12 63.69 -41.77 33.14
C VAL A 12 62.28 -42.26 33.54
N LEU A 13 62.10 -42.76 34.77
CA LEU A 13 60.82 -43.35 35.21
C LEU A 13 59.95 -42.44 36.09
N LEU A 14 60.29 -41.15 36.23
CA LEU A 14 59.59 -40.19 37.11
C LEU A 14 59.00 -38.98 36.38
N MET A 15 58.86 -39.05 35.05
CA MET A 15 58.39 -37.94 34.20
C MET A 15 57.08 -38.21 33.42
N THR A 16 56.33 -39.28 33.74
CA THR A 16 55.10 -39.65 32.98
C THR A 16 53.82 -39.67 33.83
N LEU A 17 53.72 -38.83 34.85
CA LEU A 17 52.46 -38.57 35.57
C LEU A 17 52.23 -37.06 35.70
N PHE A 18 52.10 -36.38 34.58
CA PHE A 18 51.27 -35.18 34.53
C PHE A 18 49.84 -35.63 34.19
N PRO A 19 48.82 -35.30 35.01
CA PRO A 19 47.46 -35.45 34.57
C PRO A 19 47.31 -34.58 33.32
N VAL A 20 46.98 -35.22 32.19
CA VAL A 20 46.45 -34.54 31.03
C VAL A 20 45.14 -33.93 31.50
N PHE A 21 45.20 -32.69 32.00
CA PHE A 21 44.05 -31.82 31.96
C PHE A 21 43.71 -31.70 30.48
N GLY A 22 42.73 -32.49 30.05
CA GLY A 22 42.08 -32.26 28.78
C GLY A 22 41.68 -30.80 28.77
N LEU A 23 42.33 -30.01 27.93
CA LEU A 23 41.76 -28.77 27.45
C LEU A 23 40.40 -29.18 26.91
N ALA A 24 39.34 -28.86 27.65
CA ALA A 24 38.01 -28.83 27.08
C ALA A 24 38.14 -27.95 25.84
N ASP A 25 37.98 -28.57 24.68
CA ASP A 25 38.00 -27.89 23.41
C ASP A 25 36.86 -26.88 23.48
N THR A 26 37.18 -25.62 23.78
CA THR A 26 36.22 -24.54 23.73
C THR A 26 35.86 -24.43 22.25
N ALA A 27 34.79 -25.11 21.84
CA ALA A 27 34.27 -25.08 20.50
C ALA A 27 34.18 -23.62 20.06
N LYS A 28 35.12 -23.21 19.20
CA LYS A 28 35.22 -21.83 18.75
C LYS A 28 33.93 -21.54 18.00
N SER A 29 33.14 -20.60 18.51
CA SER A 29 31.89 -20.18 17.86
C SER A 29 32.21 -19.68 16.45
N GLN A 30 31.77 -20.41 15.43
CA GLN A 30 32.06 -20.07 14.05
C GLN A 30 31.12 -18.94 13.60
N GLU A 31 31.68 -17.79 13.21
CA GLU A 31 30.88 -16.66 12.71
C GLU A 31 30.12 -17.03 11.44
N THR A 32 28.92 -16.48 11.28
CA THR A 32 28.07 -16.68 10.11
C THR A 32 27.34 -15.39 9.73
N GLN A 33 26.62 -15.42 8.60
CA GLN A 33 25.84 -14.31 8.09
C GLN A 33 24.36 -14.66 8.10
N VAL A 34 23.51 -13.66 8.30
CA VAL A 34 22.05 -13.81 8.24
C VAL A 34 21.50 -12.91 7.14
N TYR A 35 20.65 -13.49 6.30
CA TYR A 35 19.94 -12.79 5.24
C TYR A 35 18.44 -12.86 5.50
N LEU A 36 17.71 -11.74 5.36
CA LEU A 36 16.25 -11.70 5.38
C LEU A 36 15.75 -11.30 4.00
N ASN A 37 14.94 -12.17 3.38
CA ASN A 37 14.36 -11.93 2.05
C ASN A 37 15.41 -11.49 0.99
N GLY A 38 16.61 -12.07 1.08
CA GLY A 38 17.73 -11.81 0.15
C GLY A 38 18.66 -10.66 0.54
N ILE A 39 18.36 -9.90 1.61
CA ILE A 39 19.18 -8.79 2.08
C ILE A 39 20.02 -9.23 3.28
N LYS A 40 21.34 -8.98 3.24
CA LYS A 40 22.22 -9.24 4.40
C LYS A 40 21.83 -8.31 5.54
N ILE A 41 21.56 -8.88 6.71
CA ILE A 41 21.18 -8.10 7.89
C ILE A 41 22.45 -7.59 8.57
N ASN A 42 22.44 -6.31 8.94
CA ASN A 42 23.45 -5.75 9.82
C ASN A 42 23.10 -6.11 11.28
N THR A 43 24.02 -6.76 11.97
CA THR A 43 23.84 -7.20 13.37
C THR A 43 24.63 -6.33 14.36
N GLY A 44 25.22 -5.23 13.88
CA GLY A 44 26.00 -4.31 14.68
C GLY A 44 27.28 -4.95 15.21
N ASP A 45 27.51 -4.73 16.51
CA ASP A 45 28.75 -5.02 17.25
C ASP A 45 28.88 -6.50 17.70
N VAL A 46 27.86 -7.33 17.45
CA VAL A 46 27.94 -8.78 17.67
C VAL A 46 27.54 -9.52 16.39
N SER A 47 28.49 -10.23 15.79
CA SER A 47 28.25 -11.07 14.62
C SER A 47 27.40 -12.29 14.98
N PRO A 48 26.52 -12.78 14.08
CA PRO A 48 25.89 -14.07 14.23
C PRO A 48 26.95 -15.18 14.29
N PHE A 49 26.68 -16.21 15.08
CA PHE A 49 27.59 -17.35 15.21
C PHE A 49 26.83 -18.66 15.33
N ILE A 50 27.53 -19.77 15.14
CA ILE A 50 26.97 -21.10 15.38
C ILE A 50 27.39 -21.61 16.76
N GLU A 51 26.40 -22.05 17.53
CA GLU A 51 26.57 -22.76 18.81
C GLU A 51 25.67 -23.98 18.80
N ASN A 52 26.23 -25.17 19.10
CA ASN A 52 25.50 -26.45 19.11
C ASN A 52 24.66 -26.69 17.85
N GLY A 53 25.19 -26.30 16.67
CA GLY A 53 24.49 -26.44 15.39
C GLY A 53 23.28 -25.51 15.23
N ARG A 54 23.20 -24.43 16.00
CA ARG A 54 22.18 -23.38 15.89
C ARG A 54 22.82 -22.03 15.62
N THR A 55 22.23 -21.29 14.69
CA THR A 55 22.59 -19.89 14.45
C THR A 55 22.06 -19.03 15.58
N MET A 56 22.97 -18.36 16.26
CA MET A 56 22.74 -17.46 17.38
C MET A 56 22.85 -16.02 16.90
N VAL A 57 21.85 -15.18 17.22
CA VAL A 57 21.77 -13.78 16.75
C VAL A 57 21.42 -12.80 17.86
N PRO A 58 21.84 -11.53 17.77
CA PRO A 58 21.37 -10.48 18.67
C PRO A 58 19.85 -10.28 18.56
N VAL A 59 19.14 -10.22 19.68
CA VAL A 59 17.67 -10.08 19.71
C VAL A 59 17.16 -8.78 19.08
N ARG A 60 18.00 -7.75 18.99
CA ARG A 60 17.68 -6.47 18.34
C ARG A 60 17.37 -6.62 16.84
N LEU A 61 17.87 -7.68 16.21
CA LEU A 61 17.56 -8.02 14.81
C LEU A 61 16.04 -8.09 14.58
N PHE A 62 15.29 -8.61 15.56
CA PHE A 62 13.84 -8.76 15.47
C PHE A 62 13.11 -7.42 15.58
N SER A 63 13.59 -6.49 16.41
CA SER A 63 13.00 -5.15 16.47
C SER A 63 13.30 -4.30 15.23
N GLU A 64 14.50 -4.40 14.69
CA GLU A 64 14.92 -3.53 13.59
C GLU A 64 14.46 -4.05 12.21
N ASN A 65 14.38 -5.37 12.02
CA ASN A 65 14.13 -5.96 10.71
C ASN A 65 12.79 -6.69 10.61
N LEU A 66 12.22 -7.08 11.76
CA LEU A 66 10.99 -7.87 11.82
C LEU A 66 9.83 -7.11 12.50
N GLY A 67 10.01 -5.83 12.82
CA GLY A 67 8.94 -4.96 13.34
C GLY A 67 8.36 -5.42 14.69
N ALA A 68 9.12 -6.18 15.48
CA ALA A 68 8.69 -6.67 16.78
C ALA A 68 9.21 -5.79 17.93
N ASP A 69 8.38 -5.49 18.91
CA ASP A 69 8.83 -4.80 20.13
C ASP A 69 9.67 -5.75 20.98
N VAL A 70 10.84 -5.30 21.42
CA VAL A 70 11.74 -6.08 22.29
C VAL A 70 11.86 -5.38 23.64
N LYS A 71 11.52 -6.09 24.72
CA LYS A 71 11.62 -5.60 26.10
C LYS A 71 12.51 -6.52 26.93
N TRP A 72 13.48 -5.93 27.63
CA TRP A 72 14.30 -6.59 28.64
C TRP A 72 13.72 -6.37 30.04
N ASP A 73 13.70 -7.42 30.85
CA ASP A 73 13.40 -7.37 32.28
C ASP A 73 14.60 -7.93 33.05
N ASP A 74 15.30 -7.03 33.74
CA ASP A 74 16.55 -7.34 34.42
C ASP A 74 16.34 -8.18 35.69
N ALA A 75 15.24 -7.94 36.42
CA ALA A 75 14.98 -8.61 37.69
C ALA A 75 14.79 -10.12 37.53
N VAL A 76 14.25 -10.53 36.38
CA VAL A 76 14.00 -11.94 36.05
C VAL A 76 14.83 -12.42 34.84
N GLN A 77 15.82 -11.63 34.41
CA GLN A 77 16.72 -11.94 33.29
C GLN A 77 15.96 -12.47 32.06
N THR A 78 14.91 -11.74 31.67
CA THR A 78 13.98 -12.18 30.63
C THR A 78 13.89 -11.18 29.50
N VAL A 79 13.98 -11.66 28.26
CA VAL A 79 13.61 -10.89 27.07
C VAL A 79 12.21 -11.28 26.58
N THR A 80 11.39 -10.28 26.27
CA THR A 80 10.08 -10.44 25.62
C THR A 80 10.13 -9.81 24.24
N ILE A 81 9.79 -10.58 23.22
CA ILE A 81 9.69 -10.15 21.82
C ILE A 81 8.21 -10.20 21.44
N LYS A 82 7.64 -9.09 20.98
CA LYS A 82 6.20 -8.97 20.73
C LYS A 82 5.95 -8.38 19.35
N GLY A 83 5.38 -9.17 18.45
CA GLY A 83 4.82 -8.71 17.19
C GLY A 83 3.32 -8.43 17.31
N GLN A 84 2.64 -8.35 16.18
CA GLN A 84 1.20 -8.07 16.13
C GLN A 84 0.36 -9.16 16.81
N ASP A 85 0.60 -10.43 16.46
CA ASP A 85 -0.20 -11.58 16.94
C ASP A 85 0.63 -12.62 17.74
N VAL A 86 1.93 -12.36 17.91
CA VAL A 86 2.89 -13.28 18.51
C VAL A 86 3.67 -12.59 19.62
N SER A 87 3.75 -13.24 20.78
CA SER A 87 4.62 -12.87 21.88
C SER A 87 5.49 -14.05 22.29
N VAL A 88 6.80 -13.84 22.33
CA VAL A 88 7.80 -14.82 22.75
C VAL A 88 8.52 -14.28 23.98
N LYS A 89 8.53 -15.05 25.07
CA LYS A 89 9.26 -14.75 26.30
C LYS A 89 10.37 -15.79 26.51
N LEU A 90 11.59 -15.32 26.74
CA LEU A 90 12.79 -16.13 26.90
C LEU A 90 13.52 -15.74 28.18
N THR A 91 13.97 -16.73 28.96
CA THR A 91 14.79 -16.47 30.15
C THR A 91 16.24 -16.86 29.85
N ILE A 92 17.20 -16.00 30.19
CA ILE A 92 18.63 -16.27 29.98
C ILE A 92 19.02 -17.58 30.68
N GLY A 93 19.78 -18.43 29.98
CA GLY A 93 20.28 -19.71 30.50
C GLY A 93 19.23 -20.82 30.59
N LYS A 94 17.97 -20.59 30.20
CA LYS A 94 16.92 -21.63 30.19
C LYS A 94 16.55 -22.04 28.77
N ASN A 95 16.36 -23.35 28.57
CA ASN A 95 15.84 -23.91 27.32
C ASN A 95 14.31 -23.85 27.23
N GLU A 96 13.64 -23.15 28.14
CA GLU A 96 12.19 -22.98 28.13
C GLU A 96 11.81 -21.58 27.64
N ALA A 97 10.85 -21.54 26.74
CA ALA A 97 10.28 -20.32 26.18
C ALA A 97 8.76 -20.34 26.33
N VAL A 98 8.14 -19.16 26.40
CA VAL A 98 6.67 -19.03 26.37
C VAL A 98 6.28 -18.32 25.08
N VAL A 99 5.52 -18.99 24.22
CA VAL A 99 4.99 -18.44 22.96
C VAL A 99 3.48 -18.33 23.07
N ASN A 100 2.93 -17.11 23.05
CA ASN A 100 1.50 -16.84 23.21
C ASN A 100 0.88 -17.56 24.43
N GLY A 101 1.59 -17.53 25.55
CA GLY A 101 1.16 -18.18 26.80
C GLY A 101 1.39 -19.70 26.88
N LYS A 102 1.94 -20.33 25.83
CA LYS A 102 2.22 -21.77 25.79
C LYS A 102 3.72 -22.04 25.92
N ASN A 103 4.08 -23.02 26.75
CA ASN A 103 5.48 -23.43 26.91
C ASN A 103 6.01 -24.13 25.65
N LYS A 104 7.26 -23.83 25.29
CA LYS A 104 8.02 -24.37 24.17
C LYS A 104 9.46 -24.60 24.60
N ILE A 105 10.13 -25.57 23.99
CA ILE A 105 11.52 -25.92 24.29
C ILE A 105 12.42 -25.34 23.18
N LEU A 106 13.56 -24.80 23.60
CA LEU A 106 14.64 -24.32 22.76
C LEU A 106 15.72 -25.39 22.63
N ASP A 107 16.33 -25.49 21.46
CA ASP A 107 17.49 -26.36 21.25
C ASP A 107 18.75 -25.82 21.97
N VAL A 108 18.84 -24.49 22.12
CA VAL A 108 19.96 -23.79 22.77
C VAL A 108 19.39 -22.64 23.60
N ALA A 109 19.92 -22.46 24.81
CA ALA A 109 19.49 -21.41 25.72
C ALA A 109 19.85 -20.01 25.18
N PRO A 110 19.04 -18.97 25.45
CA PRO A 110 19.44 -17.60 25.25
C PRO A 110 20.61 -17.25 26.17
N VAL A 111 21.57 -16.47 25.67
CA VAL A 111 22.76 -16.05 26.43
C VAL A 111 22.94 -14.55 26.37
N VAL A 112 23.78 -14.01 27.27
CA VAL A 112 24.25 -12.63 27.19
C VAL A 112 25.71 -12.66 26.75
N LEU A 113 26.00 -12.01 25.61
CA LEU A 113 27.36 -11.89 25.08
C LEU A 113 27.63 -10.42 24.77
N SER A 114 28.73 -9.88 25.31
CA SER A 114 29.13 -8.47 25.13
C SER A 114 28.00 -7.46 25.43
N GLY A 115 27.20 -7.73 26.47
CA GLY A 115 26.06 -6.89 26.86
C GLY A 115 24.85 -6.96 25.91
N ARG A 116 24.78 -7.97 25.03
CA ARG A 116 23.66 -8.22 24.12
C ARG A 116 23.01 -9.56 24.46
N THR A 117 21.68 -9.58 24.47
CA THR A 117 20.93 -10.84 24.50
C THR A 117 21.01 -11.51 23.14
N ILE A 118 21.52 -12.74 23.13
CA ILE A 118 21.67 -13.58 21.96
C ILE A 118 20.67 -14.72 22.04
N VAL A 119 19.98 -14.99 20.94
CA VAL A 119 18.87 -15.95 20.87
C VAL A 119 19.00 -16.88 19.66
N PRO A 120 18.45 -18.10 19.71
CA PRO A 120 18.43 -19.01 18.56
C PRO A 120 17.57 -18.46 17.43
N LEU A 121 18.17 -18.13 16.28
CA LEU A 121 17.49 -17.50 15.15
C LEU A 121 16.23 -18.27 14.72
N ARG A 122 16.39 -19.57 14.48
CA ARG A 122 15.34 -20.46 13.95
C ARG A 122 14.08 -20.43 14.81
N PHE A 123 14.23 -20.64 16.11
CA PHE A 123 13.09 -20.72 17.02
C PHE A 123 12.26 -19.43 16.99
N ILE A 124 12.94 -18.28 16.99
CA ILE A 124 12.25 -16.99 17.00
C ILE A 124 11.57 -16.75 15.66
N VAL A 125 12.30 -16.85 14.53
CA VAL A 125 11.70 -16.56 13.22
C VAL A 125 10.52 -17.50 12.90
N GLU A 126 10.60 -18.78 13.25
CA GLU A 126 9.50 -19.74 13.08
C GLU A 126 8.30 -19.41 13.98
N ALA A 127 8.53 -18.93 15.21
CA ALA A 127 7.44 -18.46 16.08
C ALA A 127 6.69 -17.26 15.48
N PHE A 128 7.37 -16.42 14.70
CA PHE A 128 6.78 -15.30 13.95
C PHE A 128 6.26 -15.71 12.54
N GLY A 129 6.28 -16.99 12.20
CA GLY A 129 5.76 -17.51 10.93
C GLY A 129 6.68 -17.31 9.74
N ALA A 130 7.98 -17.07 9.98
CA ALA A 130 9.00 -17.02 8.95
C ALA A 130 9.71 -18.37 8.82
N ASP A 131 10.18 -18.67 7.61
CA ASP A 131 11.03 -19.83 7.34
C ASP A 131 12.50 -19.47 7.47
N VAL A 132 13.33 -20.42 7.91
CA VAL A 132 14.79 -20.28 7.85
C VAL A 132 15.45 -21.52 7.23
N LYS A 133 16.30 -21.27 6.23
CA LYS A 133 17.14 -22.27 5.60
C LYS A 133 18.60 -21.95 5.87
N TRP A 134 19.39 -22.99 6.05
CA TRP A 134 20.84 -22.88 6.11
C TRP A 134 21.39 -23.13 4.70
N ASP A 135 22.34 -22.30 4.27
CA ASP A 135 23.09 -22.45 3.03
C ASP A 135 24.53 -22.82 3.41
N ASP A 136 24.84 -24.11 3.31
CA ASP A 136 26.15 -24.66 3.68
C ASP A 136 27.27 -24.10 2.81
N ALA A 137 27.03 -23.95 1.50
CA ALA A 137 28.04 -23.50 0.55
C ALA A 137 28.43 -22.03 0.79
N ALA A 138 27.46 -21.19 1.13
CA ALA A 138 27.70 -19.78 1.44
C ALA A 138 27.86 -19.50 2.95
N PHE A 139 27.82 -20.54 3.80
CA PHE A 139 27.93 -20.48 5.26
C PHE A 139 27.04 -19.41 5.90
N LYS A 140 25.76 -19.39 5.54
CA LYS A 140 24.79 -18.36 5.95
C LYS A 140 23.41 -18.91 6.27
N ALA A 141 22.71 -18.25 7.18
CA ALA A 141 21.27 -18.48 7.39
C ALA A 141 20.45 -17.53 6.50
N VAL A 142 19.45 -18.08 5.82
CA VAL A 142 18.53 -17.37 4.93
C VAL A 142 17.12 -17.46 5.51
N VAL A 143 16.66 -16.35 6.07
CA VAL A 143 15.30 -16.15 6.58
C VAL A 143 14.41 -15.65 5.45
N THR A 144 13.26 -16.29 5.28
CA THR A 144 12.20 -15.87 4.37
C THR A 144 10.95 -15.57 5.19
N TRP A 145 10.55 -14.31 5.24
CA TRP A 145 9.32 -13.91 5.94
C TRP A 145 8.39 -13.21 4.98
N ASN A 146 7.30 -13.88 4.65
CA ASN A 146 6.34 -13.39 3.69
C ASN A 146 4.93 -13.38 4.27
N ILE A 147 4.15 -12.40 3.86
CA ILE A 147 2.71 -12.37 4.06
C ILE A 147 2.00 -12.64 2.74
N LYS A 148 0.82 -13.25 2.84
CA LYS A 148 -0.09 -13.41 1.73
C LYS A 148 -1.17 -12.33 1.82
N ILE A 149 -1.32 -11.56 0.76
CA ILE A 149 -2.42 -10.60 0.60
C ILE A 149 -3.28 -11.00 -0.61
N LYS A 150 -4.49 -10.45 -0.70
CA LYS A 150 -5.30 -10.50 -1.92
C LYS A 150 -5.30 -9.14 -2.59
N ASP A 151 -5.03 -9.11 -3.88
CA ASP A 151 -5.18 -7.89 -4.69
C ASP A 151 -6.67 -7.60 -5.00
N SER A 152 -6.97 -6.52 -5.74
CA SER A 152 -8.37 -6.14 -6.06
C SER A 152 -9.08 -7.13 -6.99
N THR A 153 -8.35 -8.04 -7.64
CA THR A 153 -8.91 -9.14 -8.45
C THR A 153 -9.21 -10.40 -7.63
N GLY A 154 -8.77 -10.43 -6.37
CA GLY A 154 -8.86 -11.60 -5.49
C GLY A 154 -7.67 -12.57 -5.60
N LYS A 155 -6.69 -12.27 -6.47
CA LYS A 155 -5.47 -13.06 -6.65
C LYS A 155 -4.61 -12.99 -5.39
N ASP A 156 -4.14 -14.15 -4.92
CA ASP A 156 -3.18 -14.24 -3.84
C ASP A 156 -1.82 -13.69 -4.30
N VAL A 157 -1.25 -12.77 -3.54
CA VAL A 157 0.08 -12.22 -3.75
C VAL A 157 0.89 -12.44 -2.47
N ILE A 158 2.03 -13.08 -2.62
CA ILE A 158 3.01 -13.28 -1.54
C ILE A 158 4.03 -12.15 -1.62
N ILE A 159 4.19 -11.38 -0.54
CA ILE A 159 5.18 -10.30 -0.43
C ILE A 159 6.01 -10.45 0.85
N PRO A 160 7.21 -9.85 0.91
CA PRO A 160 7.95 -9.72 2.17
C PRO A 160 7.08 -9.11 3.27
N ALA A 161 7.10 -9.72 4.47
CA ALA A 161 6.43 -9.17 5.65
C ALA A 161 7.01 -7.79 6.06
N SER A 162 8.26 -7.51 5.68
CA SER A 162 8.90 -6.20 5.81
C SER A 162 8.34 -5.14 4.85
N GLY A 163 7.43 -5.51 3.94
CA GLY A 163 6.90 -4.63 2.90
C GLY A 163 7.82 -4.53 1.69
N LEU A 164 7.31 -3.89 0.64
CA LEU A 164 8.00 -3.56 -0.60
C LEU A 164 8.76 -2.24 -0.43
N THR A 165 9.96 -2.16 -1.00
CA THR A 165 10.79 -0.95 -1.00
C THR A 165 11.23 -0.53 -2.39
N ARG A 166 10.87 -1.29 -3.43
CA ARG A 166 11.26 -1.02 -4.80
C ARG A 166 10.17 -1.44 -5.79
N VAL A 167 9.40 -0.49 -6.30
CA VAL A 167 8.22 -0.75 -7.15
C VAL A 167 8.19 0.11 -8.40
N VAL A 168 7.56 -0.42 -9.45
CA VAL A 168 7.07 0.36 -10.59
C VAL A 168 5.58 0.64 -10.39
N VAL A 169 5.14 1.87 -10.64
CA VAL A 169 3.73 2.27 -10.43
C VAL A 169 3.10 2.73 -11.74
N LEU A 170 2.12 1.97 -12.23
CA LEU A 170 1.43 2.26 -13.48
C LEU A 170 0.13 3.06 -13.28
N ASN A 171 -0.42 3.06 -12.07
CA ASN A 171 -1.72 3.64 -11.70
C ASN A 171 -1.55 4.96 -10.92
N CYS A 172 -2.22 6.04 -11.36
CA CYS A 172 -2.19 7.34 -10.67
C CYS A 172 -2.83 7.29 -9.27
N ASN A 173 -3.91 6.53 -9.11
CA ASN A 173 -4.60 6.39 -7.83
C ASN A 173 -3.72 5.69 -6.79
N ILE A 174 -2.91 4.70 -7.22
CA ILE A 174 -1.93 4.04 -6.34
C ILE A 174 -0.82 5.03 -5.97
N ALA A 175 -0.28 5.78 -6.95
CA ALA A 175 0.74 6.79 -6.66
C ALA A 175 0.25 7.86 -5.68
N GLU A 176 -1.02 8.28 -5.80
CA GLU A 176 -1.66 9.18 -4.84
C GLU A 176 -1.83 8.52 -3.46
N ALA A 177 -2.33 7.28 -3.41
CA ALA A 177 -2.44 6.51 -2.17
C ALA A 177 -1.07 6.35 -1.49
N MET A 178 0.01 6.23 -2.26
CA MET A 178 1.37 6.18 -1.71
C MET A 178 1.76 7.48 -1.00
N LYS A 179 1.35 8.64 -1.52
CA LYS A 179 1.52 9.93 -0.81
C LYS A 179 0.71 10.00 0.48
N ILE A 180 -0.56 9.60 0.43
CA ILE A 180 -1.45 9.55 1.60
C ILE A 180 -0.82 8.72 2.73
N LEU A 181 -0.27 7.56 2.36
CA LEU A 181 0.39 6.62 3.25
C LEU A 181 1.82 7.04 3.62
N GLN A 182 2.29 8.20 3.15
CA GLN A 182 3.64 8.73 3.38
C GLN A 182 4.75 7.74 3.00
N ILE A 183 4.52 6.99 1.91
CA ILE A 183 5.52 6.07 1.38
C ILE A 183 6.60 6.89 0.66
N PRO A 184 7.89 6.67 0.96
CA PRO A 184 8.97 7.43 0.35
C PRO A 184 8.99 7.35 -1.19
N ASP A 185 9.12 8.49 -1.87
CA ASP A 185 9.16 8.53 -3.34
C ASP A 185 10.33 7.71 -3.92
N ASN A 186 11.42 7.48 -3.18
CA ASN A 186 12.54 6.63 -3.62
C ASN A 186 12.18 5.14 -3.73
N PHE A 187 11.06 4.69 -3.15
CA PHE A 187 10.54 3.35 -3.36
C PHE A 187 9.99 3.18 -4.77
N ILE A 188 9.57 4.28 -5.42
CA ILE A 188 9.08 4.28 -6.79
C ILE A 188 10.27 4.45 -7.74
N VAL A 189 10.54 3.43 -8.55
CA VAL A 189 11.71 3.40 -9.45
C VAL A 189 11.36 3.59 -10.91
N GLY A 190 10.09 3.46 -11.26
CA GLY A 190 9.58 3.73 -12.59
C GLY A 190 8.07 3.95 -12.55
N VAL A 191 7.56 4.68 -13.52
CA VAL A 191 6.14 5.07 -13.57
C VAL A 191 5.58 4.97 -14.99
N SER A 192 4.27 4.84 -15.14
CA SER A 192 3.63 4.99 -16.45
C SER A 192 3.69 6.44 -16.94
N ASN A 193 3.50 6.64 -18.25
CA ASN A 193 3.41 7.96 -18.86
C ASN A 193 2.32 8.85 -18.24
N THR A 194 1.25 8.26 -17.73
CA THR A 194 0.10 8.98 -17.17
C THR A 194 0.45 9.47 -15.75
N VAL A 195 1.12 8.62 -14.97
CA VAL A 195 1.64 9.00 -13.64
C VAL A 195 2.71 10.08 -13.79
N GLN A 196 3.64 9.92 -14.73
CA GLN A 196 4.73 10.87 -14.96
C GLN A 196 4.24 12.27 -15.35
N LYS A 197 3.19 12.34 -16.17
CA LYS A 197 2.61 13.60 -16.66
C LYS A 197 1.76 14.32 -15.61
N ASN A 198 1.49 13.70 -14.47
CA ASN A 198 0.62 14.27 -13.46
C ASN A 198 1.44 15.08 -12.42
N PRO A 199 1.41 16.43 -12.48
CA PRO A 199 2.37 17.27 -11.77
C PRO A 199 2.20 17.25 -10.24
N TYR A 200 0.99 17.02 -9.72
CA TYR A 200 0.76 17.01 -8.28
C TYR A 200 1.31 15.73 -7.62
N LEU A 201 1.58 14.68 -8.40
CA LEU A 201 2.23 13.47 -7.88
C LEU A 201 3.73 13.69 -7.63
N GLY A 202 4.37 14.71 -8.23
CA GLY A 202 5.80 14.96 -8.03
C GLY A 202 6.72 13.83 -8.56
N LEU A 203 6.24 13.00 -9.48
CA LEU A 203 6.96 11.85 -10.05
C LEU A 203 7.42 12.08 -11.49
N ASN A 204 7.42 13.34 -11.96
CA ASN A 204 7.78 13.73 -13.31
C ASN A 204 9.24 13.43 -13.68
N ASN A 205 10.13 13.29 -12.68
CA ASN A 205 11.53 12.93 -12.87
C ASN A 205 11.80 11.41 -12.87
N LYS A 206 10.79 10.57 -12.58
CA LYS A 206 10.95 9.12 -12.54
C LYS A 206 11.05 8.55 -13.96
N PRO A 207 11.82 7.47 -14.18
CA PRO A 207 11.85 6.77 -15.46
C PRO A 207 10.46 6.37 -15.94
N CYS A 208 10.14 6.65 -17.20
CA CYS A 208 8.87 6.27 -17.82
C CYS A 208 8.97 4.88 -18.42
N VAL A 209 8.08 3.98 -18.01
CA VAL A 209 8.00 2.59 -18.50
C VAL A 209 6.82 2.38 -19.47
N GLY A 210 6.42 3.42 -20.19
CA GLY A 210 5.35 3.34 -21.20
C GLY A 210 3.93 3.52 -20.63
N ALA A 211 2.93 3.05 -21.37
CA ALA A 211 1.53 3.18 -20.97
C ALA A 211 1.15 2.11 -19.95
N TRP A 212 0.21 2.42 -19.05
CA TRP A 212 -0.28 1.43 -18.07
C TRP A 212 -1.01 0.23 -18.70
N THR A 213 -1.54 0.39 -19.92
CA THR A 213 -2.14 -0.70 -20.72
C THR A 213 -1.11 -1.58 -21.43
N ASN A 214 0.02 -1.00 -21.83
CA ASN A 214 1.08 -1.66 -22.59
C ASN A 214 2.45 -1.12 -22.14
N PRO A 215 2.91 -1.55 -20.95
CA PRO A 215 4.18 -1.10 -20.40
C PRO A 215 5.37 -1.74 -21.13
N ASP A 216 6.49 -1.02 -21.12
CA ASP A 216 7.78 -1.44 -21.65
C ASP A 216 8.45 -2.42 -20.67
N ILE A 217 8.39 -3.71 -21.00
CA ILE A 217 8.85 -4.80 -20.13
C ILE A 217 10.38 -4.76 -19.95
N GLU A 218 11.13 -4.39 -20.99
CA GLU A 218 12.59 -4.31 -20.94
C GLU A 218 13.03 -3.21 -19.96
N LYS A 219 12.44 -2.02 -20.05
CA LYS A 219 12.70 -0.94 -19.09
C LYS A 219 12.27 -1.32 -17.67
N ILE A 220 11.16 -2.05 -17.50
CA ILE A 220 10.78 -2.56 -16.18
C ILE A 220 11.86 -3.50 -15.64
N ALA A 221 12.38 -4.41 -16.46
CA ALA A 221 13.41 -5.36 -16.06
C ALA A 221 14.71 -4.67 -15.64
N GLU A 222 15.16 -3.66 -16.39
CA GLU A 222 16.35 -2.85 -16.10
C GLU A 222 16.29 -2.18 -14.72
N LEU A 223 15.09 -1.74 -14.31
CA LEU A 223 14.86 -1.11 -13.02
C LEU A 223 14.89 -2.08 -11.84
N LYS A 224 14.84 -3.40 -12.09
CA LYS A 224 14.86 -4.47 -11.08
C LYS A 224 13.87 -4.24 -9.92
N PRO A 225 12.58 -3.96 -10.17
CA PRO A 225 11.60 -3.78 -9.11
C PRO A 225 11.23 -5.12 -8.46
N GLN A 226 10.77 -5.07 -7.21
CA GLN A 226 10.13 -6.21 -6.53
C GLN A 226 8.71 -6.45 -7.05
N ALA A 227 8.01 -5.37 -7.44
CA ALA A 227 6.66 -5.44 -7.96
C ALA A 227 6.33 -4.31 -8.96
N VAL A 228 5.37 -4.60 -9.84
CA VAL A 228 4.63 -3.63 -10.64
C VAL A 228 3.23 -3.48 -10.04
N LEU A 229 2.89 -2.26 -9.61
CA LEU A 229 1.58 -1.90 -9.10
C LEU A 229 0.73 -1.30 -10.23
N THR A 230 -0.44 -1.88 -10.49
CA THR A 230 -1.25 -1.57 -11.67
C THR A 230 -2.75 -1.73 -11.38
N TYR A 231 -3.61 -1.48 -12.36
CA TYR A 231 -5.06 -1.74 -12.24
C TYR A 231 -5.37 -3.23 -12.22
N GLY A 232 -6.54 -3.64 -11.72
CA GLY A 232 -6.94 -5.04 -11.62
C GLY A 232 -6.99 -5.76 -12.98
N GLN A 233 -7.47 -5.08 -14.02
CA GLN A 233 -7.63 -5.67 -15.36
C GLN A 233 -6.49 -5.32 -16.35
N TYR A 234 -5.52 -4.50 -15.94
CA TYR A 234 -4.44 -4.02 -16.83
C TYR A 234 -3.04 -4.12 -16.23
N PRO A 235 -1.98 -4.40 -17.01
CA PRO A 235 -2.04 -4.74 -18.44
C PRO A 235 -2.71 -6.09 -18.67
N ALA A 236 -2.90 -6.47 -19.94
CA ALA A 236 -3.47 -7.76 -20.31
C ALA A 236 -2.67 -8.93 -19.70
N GLU A 237 -3.35 -10.06 -19.46
CA GLU A 237 -2.79 -11.19 -18.71
C GLU A 237 -1.51 -11.77 -19.33
N ASP A 238 -1.36 -11.74 -20.65
CA ASP A 238 -0.15 -12.17 -21.33
C ASP A 238 1.06 -11.27 -21.02
N ILE A 239 0.84 -9.95 -20.93
CA ILE A 239 1.85 -8.98 -20.52
C ILE A 239 2.22 -9.19 -19.05
N ARG A 240 1.22 -9.43 -18.18
CA ARG A 240 1.46 -9.74 -16.76
C ARG A 240 2.36 -10.95 -16.59
N LYS A 241 2.05 -12.04 -17.29
CA LYS A 241 2.85 -13.28 -17.25
C LYS A 241 4.29 -13.08 -17.70
N LYS A 242 4.51 -12.23 -18.72
CA LYS A 242 5.87 -11.87 -19.16
C LYS A 242 6.64 -11.14 -18.05
N ILE A 243 6.03 -10.15 -17.39
CA ILE A 243 6.65 -9.46 -16.24
C ILE A 243 6.92 -10.44 -15.09
N GLU A 244 5.95 -11.31 -14.77
CA GLU A 244 6.08 -12.30 -13.69
C GLU A 244 7.17 -13.35 -13.97
N SER A 245 7.39 -13.73 -15.24
CA SER A 245 8.48 -14.63 -15.63
C SER A 245 9.88 -14.10 -15.33
N LEU A 246 10.01 -12.79 -15.11
CA LEU A 246 11.24 -12.12 -14.69
C LEU A 246 11.43 -12.14 -13.16
N GLY A 247 10.53 -12.79 -12.42
CA GLY A 247 10.51 -12.79 -10.95
C GLY A 247 9.91 -11.53 -10.32
N ILE A 248 9.29 -10.65 -11.13
CA ILE A 248 8.68 -9.39 -10.69
C ILE A 248 7.19 -9.63 -10.40
N LYS A 249 6.72 -9.31 -9.20
CA LYS A 249 5.30 -9.46 -8.84
C LYS A 249 4.45 -8.47 -9.65
N VAL A 250 3.28 -8.86 -10.14
CA VAL A 250 2.29 -7.92 -10.68
C VAL A 250 1.07 -7.87 -9.76
N ILE A 251 0.76 -6.70 -9.21
CA ILE A 251 -0.25 -6.52 -8.17
C ILE A 251 -1.32 -5.53 -8.66
N GLY A 252 -2.56 -5.99 -8.80
CA GLY A 252 -3.68 -5.19 -9.28
C GLY A 252 -4.43 -4.48 -8.14
N ILE A 253 -4.40 -3.15 -8.10
CA ILE A 253 -5.18 -2.32 -7.17
C ILE A 253 -5.93 -1.24 -7.95
N ASP A 254 -7.26 -1.23 -7.84
CA ASP A 254 -8.11 -0.40 -8.71
C ASP A 254 -8.33 1.03 -8.18
N PHE A 255 -8.70 1.17 -6.89
CA PHE A 255 -9.11 2.44 -6.28
C PHE A 255 -10.31 3.14 -6.97
N TYR A 256 -11.04 2.45 -7.84
CA TYR A 256 -12.12 3.07 -8.62
C TYR A 256 -13.48 3.10 -7.89
N TYR A 257 -13.77 2.14 -7.01
CA TYR A 257 -15.09 2.05 -6.40
C TYR A 257 -15.08 2.64 -5.00
N LEU A 258 -16.13 3.42 -4.69
CA LEU A 258 -16.29 4.05 -3.38
C LEU A 258 -16.38 2.99 -2.28
N ASN A 259 -17.06 1.88 -2.56
CA ASN A 259 -17.25 0.78 -1.61
C ASN A 259 -15.99 -0.09 -1.39
N THR A 260 -15.07 -0.19 -2.37
CA THR A 260 -13.82 -0.95 -2.23
C THR A 260 -12.62 -0.09 -1.87
N TYR A 261 -12.74 1.24 -1.88
CA TYR A 261 -11.64 2.16 -1.62
C TYR A 261 -10.91 1.87 -0.30
N ASN A 262 -11.64 1.66 0.81
CA ASN A 262 -11.03 1.36 2.10
C ASN A 262 -10.17 0.10 2.06
N GLN A 263 -10.63 -0.92 1.32
CA GLN A 263 -9.90 -2.19 1.16
C GLN A 263 -8.65 -1.98 0.32
N ASP A 264 -8.74 -1.22 -0.77
CA ASP A 264 -7.60 -0.94 -1.65
C ASP A 264 -6.53 -0.09 -0.96
N LEU A 265 -6.93 0.88 -0.13
CA LEU A 265 -6.00 1.64 0.71
C LEU A 265 -5.34 0.76 1.76
N THR A 266 -6.12 -0.09 2.44
CA THR A 266 -5.59 -1.03 3.44
C THR A 266 -4.63 -2.03 2.81
N ARG A 267 -4.95 -2.57 1.63
CA ARG A 267 -4.05 -3.45 0.86
C ARG A 267 -2.75 -2.74 0.50
N THR A 268 -2.84 -1.50 0.01
CA THR A 268 -1.65 -0.69 -0.31
C THR A 268 -0.84 -0.44 0.96
N ALA A 269 -1.48 -0.15 2.09
CA ALA A 269 -0.79 0.02 3.36
C ALA A 269 -0.06 -1.24 3.81
N LEU A 270 -0.66 -2.43 3.62
CA LEU A 270 0.00 -3.72 3.89
C LEU A 270 1.21 -3.96 2.98
N LEU A 271 1.15 -3.53 1.71
CA LEU A 271 2.29 -3.65 0.79
C LEU A 271 3.53 -2.91 1.29
N PHE A 272 3.36 -1.87 2.11
CA PHE A 272 4.44 -0.96 2.51
C PHE A 272 4.56 -0.79 4.03
N ASN A 273 3.87 -1.62 4.83
CA ASN A 273 3.81 -1.52 6.29
C ASN A 273 3.35 -0.16 6.85
N GLN A 274 2.39 0.48 6.16
CA GLN A 274 1.82 1.78 6.52
C GLN A 274 0.42 1.70 7.15
N GLY A 275 0.12 0.60 7.87
CA GLY A 275 -1.21 0.34 8.44
C GLY A 275 -1.72 1.45 9.37
N LYS A 276 -0.86 2.01 10.22
CA LYS A 276 -1.23 3.13 11.11
C LYS A 276 -1.69 4.35 10.31
N LYS A 277 -0.98 4.70 9.23
CA LYS A 277 -1.30 5.85 8.40
C LYS A 277 -2.59 5.65 7.62
N ALA A 278 -2.85 4.41 7.17
CA ALA A 278 -4.12 4.05 6.56
C ALA A 278 -5.30 4.27 7.51
N VAL A 279 -5.21 3.80 8.76
CA VAL A 279 -6.27 3.98 9.76
C VAL A 279 -6.53 5.47 10.03
N GLU A 280 -5.47 6.26 10.20
CA GLU A 280 -5.58 7.72 10.40
C GLU A 280 -6.35 8.39 9.24
N PHE A 281 -6.00 8.03 8.00
CA PHE A 281 -6.65 8.56 6.81
C PHE A 281 -8.12 8.13 6.69
N LEU A 282 -8.39 6.85 6.94
CA LEU A 282 -9.75 6.31 6.87
C LEU A 282 -10.65 6.97 7.93
N ASN A 283 -10.15 7.23 9.13
CA ASN A 283 -10.89 7.97 10.16
C ASN A 283 -11.21 9.40 9.72
N TYR A 284 -10.23 10.10 9.13
CA TYR A 284 -10.45 11.44 8.56
C TYR A 284 -11.52 11.42 7.46
N LYS A 285 -11.41 10.48 6.52
CA LYS A 285 -12.40 10.27 5.46
C LYS A 285 -13.80 10.01 6.02
N ASP A 286 -13.91 9.07 6.96
CA ASP A 286 -15.19 8.65 7.50
C ASP A 286 -15.86 9.78 8.28
N GLY A 287 -15.09 10.67 8.91
CA GLY A 287 -15.59 11.92 9.48
C GLY A 287 -16.26 12.83 8.45
N ILE A 288 -15.63 13.05 7.29
CA ILE A 288 -16.22 13.84 6.18
C ILE A 288 -17.50 13.18 5.66
N LEU A 289 -17.44 11.87 5.41
CA LEU A 289 -18.55 11.13 4.80
C LEU A 289 -19.75 10.98 5.73
N SER A 290 -19.52 10.85 7.04
CA SER A 290 -20.60 10.79 8.04
C SER A 290 -21.38 12.10 8.13
N ASN A 291 -20.72 13.24 7.95
CA ASN A 291 -21.39 14.54 7.90
C ASN A 291 -22.31 14.65 6.67
N ILE A 292 -21.91 14.08 5.54
CA ILE A 292 -22.76 14.02 4.34
C ILE A 292 -23.98 13.17 4.60
N THR A 293 -23.80 11.92 5.03
CA THR A 293 -24.92 10.97 5.16
C THR A 293 -25.94 11.43 6.19
N LYS A 294 -25.50 12.04 7.31
CA LYS A 294 -26.39 12.60 8.35
C LYS A 294 -27.41 13.59 7.78
N ASN A 295 -26.97 14.49 6.88
CA ASN A 295 -27.82 15.53 6.29
C ASN A 295 -28.76 15.04 5.17
N LEU A 296 -28.68 13.76 4.82
CA LEU A 296 -29.44 13.12 3.73
C LEU A 296 -30.45 12.07 4.21
N THR A 297 -30.43 11.69 5.50
CA THR A 297 -31.19 10.52 6.02
C THR A 297 -32.71 10.65 5.92
N ASP A 298 -33.24 11.88 5.93
CA ASP A 298 -34.67 12.22 5.90
C ASP A 298 -35.20 12.50 4.48
N ILE A 299 -34.36 12.37 3.45
CA ILE A 299 -34.79 12.61 2.08
C ILE A 299 -35.65 11.44 1.60
N ASP A 300 -36.93 11.72 1.38
CA ASP A 300 -37.87 10.80 0.73
C ASP A 300 -37.30 10.29 -0.60
N ALA A 301 -37.31 8.96 -0.78
CA ALA A 301 -36.79 8.29 -1.97
C ALA A 301 -37.40 8.85 -3.26
N ASN A 302 -38.68 9.24 -3.24
CA ASN A 302 -39.39 9.78 -4.40
C ASN A 302 -39.05 11.25 -4.69
N LYS A 303 -38.39 11.94 -3.75
CA LYS A 303 -37.97 13.35 -3.87
C LYS A 303 -36.47 13.50 -4.13
N LYS A 304 -35.74 12.40 -4.32
CA LYS A 304 -34.31 12.45 -4.64
C LYS A 304 -34.10 13.14 -6.00
N THR A 305 -33.17 14.08 -6.02
CA THR A 305 -32.82 14.85 -7.24
C THR A 305 -32.43 13.91 -8.38
N ARG A 306 -33.08 14.04 -9.54
CA ARG A 306 -32.74 13.28 -10.75
C ARG A 306 -31.43 13.78 -11.36
N VAL A 307 -30.41 12.93 -11.39
CA VAL A 307 -29.03 13.31 -11.75
C VAL A 307 -28.54 12.42 -12.89
N VAL A 308 -27.77 13.03 -13.80
CA VAL A 308 -26.96 12.30 -14.79
C VAL A 308 -25.51 12.77 -14.72
N CYS A 309 -24.58 11.81 -14.72
CA CYS A 309 -23.17 12.09 -14.98
C CYS A 309 -22.86 11.83 -16.45
N LEU A 310 -22.19 12.76 -17.13
CA LEU A 310 -21.82 12.65 -18.54
C LEU A 310 -20.31 12.77 -18.72
N TRP A 311 -19.73 11.96 -19.60
CA TRP A 311 -18.31 12.09 -19.95
C TRP A 311 -18.09 13.30 -20.87
N THR A 312 -17.31 14.27 -20.38
CA THR A 312 -16.98 15.53 -21.08
C THR A 312 -16.54 15.34 -22.54
N SER A 313 -15.60 14.43 -22.82
CA SER A 313 -15.03 14.26 -24.16
C SER A 313 -15.99 13.63 -25.19
N TYR A 314 -17.03 12.92 -24.74
CA TYR A 314 -18.05 12.36 -25.64
C TYR A 314 -19.03 13.45 -26.08
N PHE A 315 -19.42 14.33 -25.17
CA PHE A 315 -20.25 15.49 -25.51
C PHE A 315 -19.57 16.35 -26.59
N GLN A 316 -18.27 16.58 -26.47
CA GLN A 316 -17.49 17.32 -27.48
C GLN A 316 -17.45 16.63 -28.86
N LYS A 317 -17.77 15.34 -28.94
CA LYS A 317 -17.91 14.56 -30.18
C LYS A 317 -19.36 14.47 -30.67
N GLY A 318 -20.29 15.15 -30.00
CA GLY A 318 -21.72 15.14 -30.32
C GLY A 318 -22.47 13.89 -29.84
N THR A 319 -21.90 13.10 -28.93
CA THR A 319 -22.55 11.91 -28.35
C THR A 319 -22.63 11.99 -26.83
N TYR A 320 -23.48 11.15 -26.23
CA TYR A 320 -23.68 11.14 -24.78
C TYR A 320 -23.27 9.81 -24.19
N LYS A 321 -22.42 9.87 -23.16
CA LYS A 321 -21.98 8.69 -22.43
C LYS A 321 -22.18 8.88 -20.93
N THR A 322 -22.91 7.96 -20.31
CA THR A 322 -23.32 8.01 -18.90
C THR A 322 -22.83 6.77 -18.12
N PHE A 323 -23.16 6.75 -16.83
CA PHE A 323 -22.69 5.80 -15.83
C PHE A 323 -23.86 4.96 -15.31
N PRO A 324 -24.00 3.70 -15.78
CA PRO A 324 -25.12 2.81 -15.47
C PRO A 324 -25.01 2.24 -14.03
N PRO A 325 -25.98 1.42 -13.56
CA PRO A 325 -25.90 0.79 -12.25
C PRO A 325 -24.60 0.01 -12.05
N ASN A 326 -24.05 0.06 -10.84
CA ASN A 326 -22.77 -0.55 -10.41
C ASN A 326 -21.50 0.15 -10.90
N SER A 327 -21.60 1.17 -11.75
CA SER A 327 -20.45 2.01 -12.12
C SER A 327 -19.99 2.91 -10.97
N SER A 328 -18.81 3.52 -11.10
CA SER A 328 -18.26 4.38 -10.04
C SER A 328 -19.15 5.58 -9.72
N TYR A 329 -19.69 6.28 -10.73
CA TYR A 329 -20.54 7.46 -10.49
C TYR A 329 -21.96 7.11 -10.07
N ASP A 330 -22.47 5.93 -10.40
CA ASP A 330 -23.71 5.43 -9.80
C ASP A 330 -23.58 5.35 -8.27
N GLN A 331 -22.43 4.87 -7.77
CA GLN A 331 -22.15 4.82 -6.33
C GLN A 331 -22.06 6.21 -5.71
N VAL A 332 -21.36 7.16 -6.37
CA VAL A 332 -21.22 8.54 -5.84
C VAL A 332 -22.56 9.28 -5.83
N ILE A 333 -23.35 9.19 -6.91
CA ILE A 333 -24.69 9.80 -6.97
C ILE A 333 -25.57 9.28 -5.84
N LYS A 334 -25.64 7.95 -5.66
CA LYS A 334 -26.46 7.33 -4.61
C LYS A 334 -25.99 7.71 -3.22
N PHE A 335 -24.67 7.70 -2.99
CA PHE A 335 -24.09 8.09 -1.72
C PHE A 335 -24.42 9.54 -1.35
N ALA A 336 -24.36 10.45 -2.33
CA ALA A 336 -24.71 11.86 -2.17
C ALA A 336 -26.23 12.13 -2.16
N GLY A 337 -27.07 11.08 -2.12
CA GLY A 337 -28.52 11.19 -1.97
C GLY A 337 -29.27 11.45 -3.28
N GLY A 338 -28.63 11.33 -4.44
CA GLY A 338 -29.24 11.52 -5.75
C GLY A 338 -29.97 10.29 -6.28
N ASN A 339 -30.81 10.52 -7.29
CA ASN A 339 -31.43 9.48 -8.12
C ASN A 339 -30.74 9.46 -9.50
N ASN A 340 -29.94 8.42 -9.75
CA ASN A 340 -29.28 8.25 -11.05
C ASN A 340 -30.32 7.93 -12.13
N ILE A 341 -30.54 8.83 -13.09
CA ILE A 341 -31.54 8.60 -14.15
C ILE A 341 -31.20 7.42 -15.07
N ALA A 342 -29.95 6.97 -15.05
CA ALA A 342 -29.46 5.79 -15.76
C ALA A 342 -29.75 4.46 -15.04
N ALA A 343 -30.50 4.47 -13.94
CA ALA A 343 -30.75 3.28 -13.12
C ALA A 343 -31.44 2.12 -13.86
N ASP A 344 -32.12 2.40 -14.98
CA ASP A 344 -32.78 1.42 -15.85
C ASP A 344 -31.88 0.83 -16.94
N LEU A 345 -30.68 1.38 -17.14
CA LEU A 345 -29.72 0.81 -18.06
C LEU A 345 -29.18 -0.52 -17.54
N LYS A 346 -28.68 -1.37 -18.44
CA LYS A 346 -28.05 -2.64 -18.08
C LYS A 346 -26.93 -2.38 -17.06
N PRO A 347 -26.90 -3.05 -15.90
CA PRO A 347 -25.83 -2.87 -14.93
C PRO A 347 -24.45 -3.14 -15.54
N SER A 348 -23.48 -2.27 -15.26
CA SER A 348 -22.11 -2.38 -15.77
C SER A 348 -21.15 -1.57 -14.91
N THR A 349 -19.92 -2.06 -14.76
CA THR A 349 -18.82 -1.31 -14.14
C THR A 349 -18.24 -0.23 -15.06
N SER A 350 -18.59 -0.26 -16.35
CA SER A 350 -18.15 0.69 -17.37
C SER A 350 -19.28 1.61 -17.82
N THR A 351 -18.90 2.68 -18.51
CA THR A 351 -19.80 3.67 -19.11
C THR A 351 -20.64 3.10 -20.25
N GLN A 352 -21.80 3.70 -20.52
CA GLN A 352 -22.67 3.35 -21.65
C GLN A 352 -23.06 4.59 -22.45
N GLU A 353 -23.11 4.46 -23.78
CA GLU A 353 -23.67 5.51 -24.64
C GLU A 353 -25.19 5.51 -24.57
N VAL A 354 -25.79 6.70 -24.63
CA VAL A 354 -27.24 6.90 -24.58
C VAL A 354 -27.69 7.86 -25.68
N SER A 355 -28.95 7.72 -26.12
CA SER A 355 -29.50 8.57 -27.17
C SER A 355 -29.97 9.93 -26.64
N ALA A 356 -30.13 10.89 -27.55
CA ALA A 356 -30.69 12.21 -27.25
C ALA A 356 -32.14 12.11 -26.73
N GLU A 357 -32.94 11.24 -27.33
CA GLU A 357 -34.35 11.00 -26.98
C GLU A 357 -34.46 10.46 -25.56
N TRP A 358 -33.55 9.53 -25.19
CA TRP A 358 -33.51 8.99 -23.84
C TRP A 358 -33.19 10.08 -22.80
N LEU A 359 -32.21 10.95 -23.07
CA LEU A 359 -31.87 12.06 -22.16
C LEU A 359 -33.04 13.04 -21.98
N ILE A 360 -33.72 13.38 -23.07
CA ILE A 360 -34.91 14.25 -23.02
C ILE A 360 -36.02 13.58 -22.21
N ALA A 361 -36.30 12.31 -22.46
CA ALA A 361 -37.35 11.56 -21.76
C ALA A 361 -37.09 11.43 -20.25
N LYS A 362 -35.82 11.24 -19.87
CA LYS A 362 -35.42 11.15 -18.44
C LYS A 362 -35.42 12.50 -17.72
N ASN A 363 -35.24 13.59 -18.46
CA ASN A 363 -35.28 14.98 -17.98
C ASN A 363 -34.57 15.19 -16.62
N PRO A 364 -33.21 15.14 -16.60
CA PRO A 364 -32.45 15.32 -15.37
C PRO A 364 -32.62 16.73 -14.80
N GLU A 365 -32.62 16.84 -13.46
CA GLU A 365 -32.63 18.10 -12.72
C GLU A 365 -31.21 18.63 -12.47
N VAL A 366 -30.22 17.73 -12.50
CA VAL A 366 -28.79 18.04 -12.38
C VAL A 366 -28.01 17.26 -13.43
N ILE A 367 -27.13 17.97 -14.16
CA ILE A 367 -26.15 17.35 -15.06
C ILE A 367 -24.76 17.61 -14.49
N ILE A 368 -23.96 16.56 -14.37
CA ILE A 368 -22.57 16.65 -13.93
C ILE A 368 -21.65 16.09 -15.01
N PHE A 369 -20.80 16.94 -15.58
CA PHE A 369 -19.76 16.54 -16.50
C PHE A 369 -18.52 16.11 -15.74
N VAL A 370 -18.05 14.90 -16.03
CA VAL A 370 -16.92 14.26 -15.35
C VAL A 370 -15.76 14.02 -16.32
N TYR A 371 -14.57 13.71 -15.79
CA TYR A 371 -13.33 13.55 -16.56
C TYR A 371 -12.99 14.78 -17.42
N SER A 372 -13.16 15.99 -16.85
CA SER A 372 -12.88 17.25 -17.54
C SER A 372 -11.38 17.62 -17.52
N SER A 373 -10.47 16.66 -17.67
CA SER A 373 -9.02 16.86 -17.47
C SER A 373 -8.35 17.82 -18.45
N ASP A 374 -8.98 18.08 -19.58
CA ASP A 374 -8.48 19.03 -20.60
C ASP A 374 -8.74 20.49 -20.22
N ILE A 375 -9.66 20.73 -19.28
CA ILE A 375 -10.14 22.07 -18.92
C ILE A 375 -10.11 22.36 -17.41
N LEU A 376 -10.04 21.32 -16.57
CA LEU A 376 -9.95 21.38 -15.11
C LEU A 376 -8.77 20.52 -14.63
N GLY A 377 -8.13 20.92 -13.54
CA GLY A 377 -7.04 20.19 -12.89
C GLY A 377 -6.01 21.11 -12.24
N TYR A 378 -4.94 20.50 -11.73
CA TYR A 378 -3.90 21.17 -10.94
C TYR A 378 -3.17 22.32 -11.66
N THR A 379 -3.12 22.28 -12.99
CA THR A 379 -2.44 23.28 -13.84
C THR A 379 -3.39 24.31 -14.44
N THR A 380 -4.71 24.18 -14.25
CA THR A 380 -5.72 25.10 -14.77
C THR A 380 -5.62 26.45 -14.05
N LYS A 381 -5.44 27.53 -14.80
CA LYS A 381 -5.23 28.88 -14.23
C LYS A 381 -6.50 29.71 -14.09
N ASP A 382 -7.50 29.45 -14.92
CA ASP A 382 -8.73 30.23 -14.99
C ASP A 382 -9.90 29.38 -15.49
N ASN A 383 -11.12 29.93 -15.39
CA ASN A 383 -12.36 29.25 -15.73
C ASN A 383 -12.77 29.39 -17.20
N SER A 384 -11.98 30.03 -18.08
CA SER A 384 -12.42 30.43 -19.42
C SER A 384 -12.86 29.23 -20.27
N ALA A 385 -12.09 28.14 -20.22
CA ALA A 385 -12.40 26.93 -20.99
C ALA A 385 -13.68 26.24 -20.50
N VAL A 386 -13.88 26.13 -19.18
CA VAL A 386 -15.08 25.51 -18.62
C VAL A 386 -16.32 26.41 -18.77
N MET A 387 -16.16 27.73 -18.69
CA MET A 387 -17.23 28.69 -18.99
C MET A 387 -17.68 28.61 -20.45
N LYS A 388 -16.73 28.49 -21.39
CA LYS A 388 -17.04 28.28 -22.80
C LYS A 388 -17.86 26.99 -22.98
N LEU A 389 -17.40 25.88 -22.41
CA LEU A 389 -18.10 24.60 -22.50
C LEU A 389 -19.51 24.67 -21.88
N ALA A 390 -19.66 25.30 -20.71
CA ALA A 390 -20.96 25.49 -20.09
C ALA A 390 -21.93 26.30 -20.98
N ASN A 391 -21.42 27.32 -21.69
CA ASN A 391 -22.21 28.08 -22.65
C ASN A 391 -22.56 27.28 -23.91
N ASP A 392 -21.67 26.41 -24.37
CA ASP A 392 -21.94 25.52 -25.50
C ASP A 392 -23.04 24.50 -25.14
N ILE A 393 -23.01 23.93 -23.92
CA ILE A 393 -24.06 23.04 -23.40
C ILE A 393 -25.42 23.75 -23.32
N LYS A 394 -25.45 25.03 -22.94
CA LYS A 394 -26.69 25.82 -22.92
C LYS A 394 -27.32 25.99 -24.31
N LYS A 395 -26.53 25.87 -25.37
CA LYS A 395 -26.98 25.97 -26.77
C LYS A 395 -27.23 24.60 -27.41
N ASP A 396 -26.89 23.51 -26.73
CA ASP A 396 -27.05 22.16 -27.25
C ASP A 396 -28.54 21.83 -27.48
N PRO A 397 -28.93 21.30 -28.65
CA PRO A 397 -30.35 21.09 -29.02
C PRO A 397 -31.07 20.01 -28.18
N VAL A 398 -30.33 19.22 -27.39
CA VAL A 398 -30.85 18.17 -26.51
C VAL A 398 -30.84 18.67 -25.07
N LEU A 399 -29.66 19.02 -24.55
CA LEU A 399 -29.45 19.36 -23.15
C LEU A 399 -30.17 20.66 -22.78
N SER A 400 -30.26 21.66 -23.67
CA SER A 400 -31.00 22.90 -23.43
C SER A 400 -32.49 22.70 -23.08
N LYS A 401 -33.06 21.55 -23.44
CA LYS A 401 -34.45 21.20 -23.15
C LYS A 401 -34.65 20.60 -21.75
N THR A 402 -33.57 20.18 -21.08
CA THR A 402 -33.63 19.55 -19.75
C THR A 402 -33.86 20.58 -18.64
N ASP A 403 -34.46 20.14 -17.54
CA ASP A 403 -34.64 20.97 -16.34
C ASP A 403 -33.31 21.45 -15.77
N ALA A 404 -32.27 20.59 -15.83
CA ALA A 404 -30.93 20.96 -15.39
C ALA A 404 -30.41 22.21 -16.10
N VAL A 405 -30.49 22.27 -17.43
CA VAL A 405 -29.97 23.43 -18.18
C VAL A 405 -30.86 24.66 -18.00
N LYS A 406 -32.19 24.49 -18.03
CA LYS A 406 -33.16 25.59 -17.80
C LYS A 406 -32.97 26.25 -16.44
N ASN A 407 -32.62 25.47 -15.42
CA ASN A 407 -32.40 25.94 -14.05
C ASN A 407 -30.91 26.20 -13.72
N ASN A 408 -30.02 26.19 -14.73
CA ASN A 408 -28.57 26.43 -14.57
C ASN A 408 -27.88 25.49 -13.55
N ARG A 409 -28.32 24.23 -13.47
CA ARG A 409 -27.78 23.16 -12.61
C ARG A 409 -26.86 22.22 -13.41
N ILE A 410 -25.84 22.81 -14.02
CA ILE A 410 -24.81 22.11 -14.80
C ILE A 410 -23.47 22.28 -14.08
N TYR A 411 -22.80 21.15 -13.80
CA TYR A 411 -21.56 21.13 -13.03
C TYR A 411 -20.47 20.34 -13.76
N PHE A 412 -19.20 20.60 -13.42
CA PHE A 412 -18.03 19.99 -14.03
C PHE A 412 -17.04 19.58 -12.94
N THR A 413 -16.37 18.44 -13.10
CA THR A 413 -15.35 17.96 -12.17
C THR A 413 -14.22 17.20 -12.88
N ASN A 414 -12.99 17.41 -12.41
CA ASN A 414 -11.83 16.56 -12.69
C ASN A 414 -11.22 15.98 -11.40
N ILE A 415 -12.06 15.70 -10.40
CA ILE A 415 -11.67 15.09 -9.12
C ILE A 415 -11.66 13.55 -9.24
N SER A 416 -12.05 13.00 -10.38
CA SER A 416 -12.23 11.57 -10.66
C SER A 416 -10.96 10.71 -10.49
N ASN A 417 -9.79 11.35 -10.60
CA ASN A 417 -8.46 10.76 -10.41
C ASN A 417 -7.82 11.16 -9.07
N LEU A 418 -8.48 12.04 -8.32
CA LEU A 418 -8.18 12.35 -6.92
C LEU A 418 -9.09 11.49 -6.03
N PHE A 419 -8.75 11.39 -4.74
CA PHE A 419 -9.65 11.31 -3.58
C PHE A 419 -11.16 11.21 -3.89
N ARG A 420 -11.63 10.08 -4.42
CA ARG A 420 -12.97 9.95 -5.04
C ARG A 420 -14.15 10.29 -4.14
N PHE A 421 -13.93 10.32 -2.83
CA PHE A 421 -14.96 10.66 -1.87
C PHE A 421 -15.13 12.17 -1.63
N SER A 422 -14.19 13.04 -2.05
CA SER A 422 -14.47 14.48 -2.07
C SER A 422 -15.52 14.82 -3.13
N GLU A 423 -15.62 14.08 -4.22
CA GLU A 423 -16.70 14.27 -5.21
C GLU A 423 -18.08 14.10 -4.59
N ALA A 424 -18.23 13.20 -3.62
CA ALA A 424 -19.48 13.05 -2.89
C ALA A 424 -19.87 14.34 -2.13
N VAL A 425 -18.90 15.11 -1.65
CA VAL A 425 -19.12 16.41 -0.98
C VAL A 425 -19.67 17.44 -1.98
N TYR A 426 -19.05 17.55 -3.15
CA TYR A 426 -19.52 18.43 -4.22
C TYR A 426 -20.92 18.02 -4.70
N PHE A 427 -21.13 16.73 -4.97
CA PHE A 427 -22.39 16.20 -5.48
C PHE A 427 -23.53 16.45 -4.49
N ALA A 428 -23.31 16.19 -3.19
CA ALA A 428 -24.30 16.44 -2.16
C ALA A 428 -24.69 17.92 -2.09
N LYS A 429 -23.70 18.83 -2.12
CA LYS A 429 -23.94 20.28 -2.12
C LYS A 429 -24.65 20.77 -3.38
N TRP A 430 -24.28 20.28 -4.57
CA TRP A 430 -24.92 20.67 -5.84
C TRP A 430 -26.36 20.15 -5.99
N MET A 431 -26.65 18.98 -5.42
CA MET A 431 -28.01 18.45 -5.38
C MET A 431 -28.88 19.13 -4.33
N TYR A 432 -28.31 19.42 -3.16
CA TYR A 432 -29.04 19.90 -1.99
C TYR A 432 -28.37 21.12 -1.33
N PRO A 433 -28.22 22.26 -2.04
CA PRO A 433 -27.45 23.40 -1.55
C PRO A 433 -27.92 23.92 -0.19
N ASP A 434 -29.23 23.87 0.06
CA ASP A 434 -29.80 24.32 1.33
C ASP A 434 -29.43 23.46 2.54
N ARG A 435 -29.16 22.17 2.33
CA ARG A 435 -28.75 21.21 3.37
C ARG A 435 -27.25 21.25 3.65
N PHE A 436 -26.49 21.86 2.75
CA PHE A 436 -25.02 21.91 2.76
C PHE A 436 -24.50 23.35 2.68
N LYS A 437 -25.21 24.32 3.27
CA LYS A 437 -24.82 25.73 3.29
C LYS A 437 -23.45 25.92 3.93
N ASP A 438 -23.23 25.27 5.06
CA ASP A 438 -22.00 25.39 5.86
C ASP A 438 -20.86 24.49 5.38
N VAL A 439 -21.10 23.64 4.39
CA VAL A 439 -20.07 22.76 3.82
C VAL A 439 -19.39 23.48 2.66
N ASN A 440 -18.06 23.60 2.75
CA ASN A 440 -17.22 24.09 1.66
C ASN A 440 -16.40 22.92 1.09
N PRO A 441 -16.81 22.35 -0.06
CA PRO A 441 -16.09 21.26 -0.71
C PRO A 441 -14.65 21.61 -1.10
N ASP A 442 -14.39 22.85 -1.50
CA ASP A 442 -13.06 23.34 -1.88
C ASP A 442 -12.11 23.42 -0.67
N GLN A 443 -12.64 23.73 0.51
CA GLN A 443 -11.87 23.67 1.76
C GLN A 443 -11.52 22.23 2.14
N VAL A 444 -12.43 21.27 1.93
CA VAL A 444 -12.15 19.84 2.14
C VAL A 444 -11.07 19.36 1.18
N LEU A 445 -11.14 19.79 -0.09
CA LEU A 445 -10.14 19.47 -1.09
C LEU A 445 -8.79 20.10 -0.74
N LYS A 446 -8.78 21.35 -0.26
CA LYS A 446 -7.57 22.04 0.19
C LYS A 446 -6.90 21.31 1.34
N GLU A 447 -7.67 20.97 2.39
CA GLU A 447 -7.14 20.19 3.51
C GLU A 447 -6.58 18.86 3.01
N TYR A 448 -7.25 18.19 2.08
CA TYR A 448 -6.73 16.96 1.50
C TYR A 448 -5.35 17.13 0.85
N PHE A 449 -5.19 18.10 -0.06
CA PHE A 449 -3.91 18.36 -0.72
C PHE A 449 -2.80 18.68 0.29
N GLU A 450 -3.07 19.62 1.19
CA GLU A 450 -2.04 20.16 2.08
C GLU A 450 -1.66 19.17 3.19
N LYS A 451 -2.65 18.48 3.78
CA LYS A 451 -2.43 17.56 4.90
C LYS A 451 -2.00 16.16 4.47
N TRP A 452 -2.61 15.62 3.41
CA TRP A 452 -2.45 14.21 3.04
C TRP A 452 -1.56 14.01 1.84
N LEU A 453 -1.57 14.92 0.87
CA LEU A 453 -0.62 14.88 -0.24
C LEU A 453 0.68 15.65 0.05
N GLY A 454 0.68 16.49 1.09
CA GLY A 454 1.85 17.27 1.50
C GLY A 454 2.23 18.35 0.48
N ILE A 455 1.27 18.80 -0.33
CA ILE A 455 1.49 19.77 -1.41
C ILE A 455 0.39 20.84 -1.39
N PRO A 456 0.68 22.07 -1.83
CA PRO A 456 -0.34 23.12 -1.89
C PRO A 456 -1.44 22.74 -2.89
N MET A 457 -2.70 22.99 -2.53
CA MET A 457 -3.79 22.93 -3.49
C MET A 457 -3.59 24.02 -4.54
N LYS A 458 -3.58 23.63 -5.81
CA LYS A 458 -3.51 24.54 -6.96
C LYS A 458 -4.54 24.12 -8.01
N GLY A 459 -4.80 25.03 -8.92
CA GLY A 459 -5.66 24.79 -10.07
C GLY A 459 -7.15 24.85 -9.75
N ILE A 460 -7.95 24.40 -10.70
CA ILE A 460 -9.41 24.43 -10.61
C ILE A 460 -9.92 23.03 -10.85
N TRP A 461 -10.62 22.46 -9.88
CA TRP A 461 -10.99 21.03 -9.89
C TRP A 461 -12.46 20.78 -10.14
N ALA A 462 -13.31 21.77 -9.85
CA ALA A 462 -14.74 21.73 -10.04
C ALA A 462 -15.27 23.10 -10.48
N TYR A 463 -16.40 23.10 -11.20
CA TYR A 463 -17.06 24.33 -11.65
C TYR A 463 -18.58 24.15 -11.74
N PRO A 464 -19.39 25.16 -11.36
CA PRO A 464 -18.99 26.34 -10.57
C PRO A 464 -18.40 25.93 -9.22
N ILE A 465 -17.53 26.80 -8.70
CA ILE A 465 -17.00 26.69 -7.34
C ILE A 465 -18.15 26.97 -6.35
N SER A 466 -18.12 26.26 -5.23
CA SER A 466 -19.24 26.12 -4.29
C SER A 466 -19.42 27.26 -3.30
#